data_AF-A0A484X6W3-F1
#
_entry.id   AF-A0A484X6W3-F1
#
_cell.length_a   1.000
_cell.length_b   1.000
_cell.length_c   1.000
_cell.angle_alpha   90.00
_cell.angle_beta   90.00
_cell.angle_gamma   90.00
#
_symmetry.space_group_name_H-M   'P 1'
#
loop_
_entity.id
_entity.type
_entity.pdbx_description
1 polymer ?
#
loop_
_entity_poly.entity_id
_entity_poly.type
_entity_poly.pdbx_seq_one_letter_code
_entity_poly.pdbx_strand_id
1 'polypeptide(L)' 'MFDARGQWLGNDGKVAREPSKALMLIHAHDAQSEKNIEALRGIYTSRFAQESVMRVDQPVCVQF' A
#
# COMPACT_ATOMS: atom_id res chain seq x y z
N MET A 1 -6.73 10.25 0.63
CA MET A 1 -6.94 8.87 1.10
C MET A 1 -8.34 8.48 0.71
N PHE A 2 -8.50 7.36 0.00
CA PHE A 2 -9.79 6.92 -0.54
C PHE A 2 -10.29 5.70 0.23
N ASP A 3 -11.61 5.58 0.38
CA ASP A 3 -12.24 4.35 0.85
C ASP A 3 -12.10 3.27 -0.22
N ALA A 4 -11.61 2.10 0.19
CA ALA A 4 -11.42 0.94 -0.66
C ALA A 4 -12.01 -0.31 0.00
N ARG A 5 -12.21 -1.36 -0.80
CA ARG A 5 -12.59 -2.69 -0.31
C ARG A 5 -11.47 -3.64 -0.63
N GLY A 6 -10.67 -3.97 0.38
CA GLY A 6 -9.58 -4.93 0.26
C GLY A 6 -10.13 -6.35 0.36
N GLN A 7 -9.60 -7.26 -0.44
CA GLN A 7 -9.74 -8.70 -0.24
C GLN A 7 -8.35 -9.27 -0.06
N TRP A 8 -8.15 -10.05 1.01
CA TRP A 8 -6.93 -10.83 1.18
C TRP A 8 -7.28 -12.23 1.65
N LEU A 9 -6.42 -13.18 1.28
CA LEU A 9 -6.48 -14.54 1.77
C LEU A 9 -5.71 -14.59 3.09
N GLY A 10 -6.43 -14.78 4.19
CA GLY A 10 -5.81 -15.02 5.49
C GLY A 10 -5.05 -16.35 5.50
N ASN A 11 -4.10 -16.48 6.40
CA ASN A 11 -3.33 -17.72 6.59
C ASN A 11 -4.21 -18.91 7.05
N ASP A 12 -5.47 -18.64 7.44
CA ASP A 12 -6.51 -19.63 7.73
C ASP A 12 -7.30 -20.09 6.49
N GLY A 13 -6.91 -19.63 5.30
CA GLY A 13 -7.56 -19.94 4.03
C GLY A 13 -8.88 -19.21 3.79
N LYS A 14 -9.26 -18.27 4.66
CA LYS A 14 -10.50 -17.49 4.49
C LYS A 14 -10.22 -16.17 3.78
N VAL A 15 -11.13 -15.80 2.88
CA VAL A 15 -11.10 -14.48 2.24
C VAL A 15 -11.76 -13.49 3.20
N ALA A 16 -10.94 -12.61 3.79
CA ALA A 16 -11.43 -11.50 4.59
C ALA A 16 -11.83 -10.34 3.68
N ARG A 17 -12.98 -9.72 3.97
CA ARG A 17 -13.46 -8.49 3.34
C ARG A 17 -13.55 -7.44 4.42
N GLU A 18 -12.54 -6.59 4.49
CA GLU A 18 -12.52 -5.49 5.45
C GLU A 18 -12.54 -4.13 4.73
N PRO A 19 -13.09 -3.09 5.39
CA PRO A 19 -12.92 -1.72 4.95
C PRO A 19 -11.43 -1.43 4.84
N SER A 20 -10.96 -1.06 3.65
CA SER A 20 -9.57 -0.69 3.42
C SER A 20 -9.46 0.78 3.05
N LYS A 21 -8.24 1.30 3.12
CA LYS A 21 -7.92 2.66 2.72
C LYS A 21 -6.81 2.61 1.68
N ALA A 22 -6.95 3.40 0.63
CA ALA A 22 -5.92 3.56 -0.39
C ALA A 22 -5.25 4.94 -0.27
N LEU A 23 -3.91 4.95 -0.34
CA LEU A 23 -3.08 6.14 -0.42
C LEU A 23 -2.45 6.19 -1.83
N MET A 24 -2.66 7.30 -2.53
CA MET A 24 -2.04 7.56 -3.83
C MET A 24 -0.86 8.49 -3.63
N LEU A 25 0.30 8.11 -4.16
CA LEU A 25 1.54 8.88 -4.11
C LEU A 25 2.03 9.10 -5.54
N ILE A 26 2.40 10.34 -5.86
CA ILE A 26 3.14 10.67 -7.07
C ILE A 26 4.56 10.99 -6.63
N HIS A 27 5.53 10.25 -7.15
CA HIS A 27 6.94 10.39 -6.79
C HIS A 27 7.82 10.17 -8.02
N ALA A 28 9.08 10.61 -7.94
CA ALA A 28 10.05 10.31 -8.97
C ALA A 28 10.46 8.83 -8.90
N HIS A 29 10.79 8.25 -10.06
CA HIS A 29 11.26 6.87 -10.15
C HIS A 29 12.74 6.79 -9.76
N ASP A 30 13.02 6.91 -8.46
CA ASP A 30 14.36 6.94 -7.89
C ASP A 30 14.45 6.11 -6.61
N ALA A 31 15.68 5.69 -6.28
CA ALA A 31 15.94 4.79 -5.15
C ALA A 31 15.57 5.41 -3.78
N GLN A 32 15.61 6.73 -3.64
CA GLN A 32 15.28 7.40 -2.38
C GLN A 32 13.76 7.41 -2.15
N SER A 33 12.99 7.68 -3.19
CA SER A 33 11.52 7.60 -3.18
C SER A 33 11.06 6.17 -2.84
N GLU A 34 11.65 5.16 -3.50
CA GLU A 34 11.38 3.75 -3.22
C GLU A 34 11.66 3.38 -1.76
N LYS A 35 12.83 3.76 -1.24
CA LYS A 35 13.21 3.51 0.16
C LYS A 35 12.23 4.14 1.14
N ASN A 36 11.76 5.35 0.88
CA ASN A 36 10.83 6.05 1.75
C ASN A 36 9.43 5.40 1.75
N ILE A 37 8.97 4.92 0.59
CA ILE A 37 7.69 4.21 0.46
C ILE A 37 7.72 2.88 1.23
N GLU A 38 8.81 2.11 1.11
CA GLU A 38 8.95 0.86 1.87
C GLU A 38 9.10 1.11 3.38
N ALA A 39 9.76 2.19 3.80
CA ALA A 39 9.80 2.59 5.20
C ALA A 39 8.39 2.90 5.73
N LEU A 40 7.57 3.64 4.97
CA LEU A 40 6.19 3.94 5.33
C LEU A 40 5.34 2.66 5.45
N ARG A 41 5.50 1.72 4.50
CA ARG A 41 4.83 0.41 4.52
C ARG A 41 5.23 -0.39 5.75
N GLY A 42 6.52 -0.45 6.08
CA GLY A 42 7.04 -1.14 7.27
C GLY A 42 6.46 -0.58 8.57
N ILE A 43 6.36 0.74 8.70
CA ILE A 43 5.73 1.39 9.86
C ILE A 43 4.26 0.98 9.98
N TYR A 44 3.53 0.96 8.86
CA TYR A 44 2.11 0.60 8.85
C TYR A 44 1.90 -0.87 9.26
N THR A 45 2.63 -1.79 8.62
CA THR A 45 2.62 -3.23 8.94
C THR A 45 2.89 -3.47 10.43
N SER A 46 3.93 -2.84 10.98
CA SER A 46 4.30 -2.96 12.40
C SER A 46 3.21 -2.41 13.33
N ARG A 47 2.63 -1.25 13.01
CA ARG A 47 1.63 -0.59 13.86
C ARG A 47 0.30 -1.32 13.93
N PHE A 48 -0.11 -1.97 12.84
CA PHE A 48 -1.42 -2.61 12.73
C PHE A 48 -1.36 -4.14 12.71
N ALA A 49 -0.17 -4.72 12.93
CA ALA A 49 0.07 -6.17 12.94
C ALA A 49 -0.46 -6.88 11.68
N GLN A 50 -0.38 -6.21 10.52
CA GLN A 50 -0.72 -6.84 9.24
C GLN A 50 0.47 -7.63 8.72
N GLU A 51 0.22 -8.69 7.95
CA GLU A 51 1.29 -9.48 7.32
C GLU A 51 1.88 -8.78 6.08
N SER A 52 1.05 -8.03 5.35
CA SER A 52 1.48 -7.27 4.17
C SER A 52 0.52 -6.12 3.85
N VAL A 53 1.03 -5.12 3.11
CA VAL A 53 0.24 -4.03 2.53
C VAL A 53 0.35 -4.12 1.01
N MET A 54 -0.73 -3.90 0.28
CA MET A 54 -0.69 -3.91 -1.19
C MET A 54 0.01 -2.64 -1.72
N ARG A 55 0.79 -2.78 -2.79
CA ARG A 55 1.37 -1.68 -3.56
C ARG A 55 1.21 -1.97 -5.05
N VAL A 56 0.90 -0.94 -5.81
CA VAL A 56 0.86 -0.98 -7.27
C VAL A 56 1.59 0.26 -7.77
N ASP A 57 2.59 0.04 -8.63
CA ASP A 57 3.37 1.11 -9.25
C ASP A 57 2.97 1.24 -10.72
N GLN A 58 2.71 2.47 -11.17
CA GLN A 58 2.34 2.75 -12.55
C GLN A 58 3.04 4.03 -13.02
N PRO A 59 3.85 3.97 -14.09
CA PRO A 59 4.39 5.16 -14.72
C PRO A 59 3.24 6.03 -15.25
N VAL A 60 3.26 7.32 -14.91
CA VAL A 60 2.25 8.29 -15.35
C VAL A 60 2.94 9.59 -15.79
N CYS A 61 2.41 10.23 -16.84
CA CYS A 61 2.79 11.59 -17.18
C CYS A 61 2.02 12.55 -16.28
N VAL A 62 2.73 13.44 -15.59
CA VAL A 62 2.13 14.48 -14.76
C VAL A 62 2.57 15.86 -15.26
N GLN A 63 1.65 16.80 -15.25
CA GLN A 63 1.89 18.22 -15.53
C GLN A 63 1.22 19.02 -14.43
N PHE A 64 1.91 20.04 -13.94
CA PHE A 64 1.41 20.96 -12.92
C PHE A 64 1.11 22.32 -13.56
#